data_AF-A0A4W3GF03-F1
#
_entry.id   AF-A0A4W3GF03-F1
#
_cell.length_a   1.000
_cell.length_b   1.000
_cell.length_c   1.000
_cell.angle_alpha   90.00
_cell.angle_beta   90.00
_cell.angle_gamma   90.00
#
_symmetry.space_group_name_H-M   'P 1'
#
loop_
_entity.id
_entity.type
_entity.pdbx_description
1 polymer ?
#
loop_
_entity_poly.entity_id
_entity_poly.type
_entity_poly.pdbx_seq_one_letter_code
_entity_poly.pdbx_strand_id
1 'polypeptide(L)'
;MNITQCIAECGSECKQYMVRLLTYLPGIPLAKIPLDQQNLYKVGRIVAQMDKVLQEEFQHVTLKSLHREDFIWNLSNTHHLENYLAALGGSRSCLTIEQVIQQFKAQIFPNLSKFRKSKFNI
;
A
#
# COMPACT_ATOMS: atom_id res chain seq x y z
N MET A 1 -2.68 -18.23 -7.41
CA MET A 1 -3.21 -17.00 -8.07
C MET A 1 -3.08 -17.21 -9.56
N ASN A 2 -4.19 -17.43 -10.28
CA ASN A 2 -4.15 -17.61 -11.74
C ASN A 2 -4.00 -16.24 -12.41
N ILE A 3 -2.80 -15.94 -12.89
CA ILE A 3 -2.56 -14.85 -13.82
C ILE A 3 -2.72 -15.46 -15.21
N THR A 4 -3.80 -15.12 -15.90
CA THR A 4 -4.00 -15.54 -17.29
C THR A 4 -3.48 -14.43 -18.19
N GLN A 5 -2.55 -14.77 -19.08
CA GLN A 5 -2.02 -13.88 -20.09
C GLN A 5 -2.89 -14.00 -21.33
N CYS A 6 -3.59 -12.92 -21.70
CA CYS A 6 -4.34 -12.86 -22.94
C CYS A 6 -3.53 -12.09 -23.98
N ILE A 7 -3.26 -12.73 -25.12
CA ILE A 7 -2.72 -12.08 -26.31
C ILE A 7 -3.92 -11.64 -27.14
N ALA A 8 -4.06 -10.33 -27.38
CA ALA A 8 -5.08 -9.80 -28.28
C ALA A 8 -4.36 -9.11 -29.46
N GLU A 9 -4.59 -9.61 -30.67
CA GLU A 9 -4.10 -8.97 -31.89
C GLU A 9 -4.96 -7.73 -32.18
N CYS A 10 -4.42 -6.55 -31.90
CA CYS A 10 -5.08 -5.27 -32.18
C CYS A 10 -4.08 -4.37 -32.92
N GLY A 11 -4.04 -4.49 -34.25
CA GLY A 11 -3.07 -3.77 -35.09
C GLY A 11 -1.65 -4.28 -34.95
N SER A 12 -0.70 -3.62 -35.63
CA SER A 12 0.70 -4.01 -35.84
C SER A 12 1.58 -4.18 -34.58
N GLU A 13 1.02 -4.10 -33.37
CA GLU A 13 1.71 -4.34 -32.10
C GLU A 13 0.99 -5.41 -31.27
N CYS A 14 1.69 -6.50 -30.97
CA CYS A 14 1.24 -7.49 -30.01
C CYS A 14 1.30 -6.88 -28.59
N LYS A 15 0.13 -6.58 -28.01
CA LYS A 15 0.01 -6.07 -26.64
C LYS A 15 -0.32 -7.22 -25.70
N GLN A 16 0.47 -7.34 -24.63
CA GLN A 16 0.25 -8.31 -23.57
C GLN A 16 -0.63 -7.69 -22.48
N TYR A 17 -1.74 -8.34 -22.14
CA TYR A 17 -2.65 -7.90 -21.08
C TYR A 17 -2.58 -8.83 -19.86
N MET A 18 -2.58 -8.24 -18.66
CA MET A 18 -2.70 -8.97 -17.40
C MET A 18 -4.15 -8.88 -16.90
N VAL A 19 -4.85 -10.02 -16.87
CA VAL A 19 -6.23 -10.09 -16.41
C VAL A 19 -6.30 -10.81 -15.06
N ARG A 20 -7.03 -10.24 -14.09
CA ARG A 20 -7.29 -10.84 -12.78
C ARG A 20 -8.79 -10.91 -12.52
N LEU A 21 -9.31 -12.13 -12.36
CA LEU A 21 -10.67 -12.37 -11.90
C LEU A 21 -10.69 -12.46 -10.37
N LEU A 22 -11.65 -11.78 -9.74
CA LEU A 22 -11.86 -11.78 -8.30
C LEU A 22 -13.29 -12.24 -7.99
N THR A 23 -13.46 -12.94 -6.87
CA THR A 23 -14.79 -13.27 -6.36
C THR A 23 -15.44 -12.03 -5.77
N TYR A 24 -16.68 -11.78 -6.16
CA TYR A 24 -17.48 -10.69 -5.57
C TYR A 24 -17.73 -10.98 -4.08
N LEU A 25 -17.36 -10.02 -3.22
CA LEU A 25 -17.64 -10.07 -1.79
C LEU A 25 -18.85 -9.18 -1.49
N PRO A 26 -19.97 -9.72 -1.01
CA PRO A 26 -21.12 -8.90 -0.62
C PRO A 26 -20.80 -8.06 0.61
N GLY A 27 -21.34 -6.85 0.67
CA GLY A 27 -21.18 -5.97 1.82
C GLY A 27 -21.37 -4.49 1.50
N ILE A 28 -21.18 -3.65 2.51
CA ILE A 28 -21.21 -2.19 2.38
C ILE A 28 -19.76 -1.70 2.32
N PRO A 29 -19.38 -0.91 1.29
CA PRO A 29 -18.07 -0.30 1.24
C PRO A 29 -17.78 0.52 2.50
N LEU A 30 -16.57 0.38 3.06
CA LEU A 30 -16.20 1.08 4.30
C LEU A 30 -16.39 2.60 4.20
N ALA A 31 -16.17 3.19 3.02
CA ALA A 31 -16.39 4.61 2.75
C ALA A 31 -17.86 5.07 2.90
N LYS A 32 -18.82 4.14 2.92
CA LYS A 32 -20.26 4.41 3.12
C LYS A 32 -20.72 4.17 4.56
N ILE A 33 -19.82 3.75 5.44
CA ILE A 33 -20.11 3.47 6.86
C ILE A 33 -19.73 4.71 7.67
N PRO A 34 -20.52 5.12 8.69
CA PRO A 34 -20.15 6.21 9.57
C PRO A 34 -18.82 5.91 10.30
N LEU A 35 -17.94 6.92 10.33
CA LEU A 35 -16.66 6.88 11.04
C LEU A 35 -16.86 7.12 12.55
N ASP A 36 -17.63 6.24 13.19
CA ASP A 36 -17.77 6.22 14.64
C ASP A 36 -16.66 5.40 15.32
N GLN A 37 -16.51 5.60 16.64
CA GLN A 37 -15.48 4.96 17.43
C GLN A 37 -15.57 3.43 17.39
N GLN A 38 -16.77 2.86 17.30
CA GLN A 38 -16.95 1.41 17.28
C GLN A 38 -16.48 0.81 15.96
N ASN A 39 -16.78 1.46 14.83
CA ASN A 39 -16.35 1.03 13.51
C ASN A 39 -14.84 1.17 13.35
N LEU A 40 -14.27 2.29 13.80
CA LEU A 40 -12.81 2.47 13.82
C LEU A 40 -12.10 1.40 14.66
N TYR A 41 -12.64 1.07 15.84
CA TYR A 41 -12.10 0.00 16.68
C TYR A 41 -12.15 -1.36 15.97
N LYS A 42 -13.26 -1.70 15.33
CA LYS A 42 -13.41 -2.96 14.58
C LYS A 42 -12.42 -3.04 13.42
N VAL A 43 -12.28 -1.96 12.64
CA VAL A 43 -11.30 -1.87 11.55
C VAL A 43 -9.88 -2.09 12.09
N GLY A 44 -9.51 -1.37 13.16
CA GLY A 44 -8.19 -1.51 13.79
C GLY A 44 -7.92 -2.94 14.27
N ARG A 45 -8.92 -3.60 14.88
CA ARG A 45 -8.80 -5.00 15.29
C ARG A 45 -8.56 -5.95 14.12
N ILE A 46 -9.31 -5.78 13.03
CA ILE A 46 -9.17 -6.63 11.84
C ILE A 46 -7.79 -6.43 11.20
N VAL A 47 -7.34 -5.18 11.04
CA VAL A 47 -6.01 -4.87 10.49
C VAL A 47 -4.90 -5.47 11.35
N ALA A 48 -4.99 -5.35 12.68
CA ALA A 48 -4.02 -5.92 13.59
C ALA A 48 -4.00 -7.46 13.55
N GLN A 49 -5.18 -8.09 13.44
CA GLN A 49 -5.27 -9.54 13.27
C GLN A 49 -4.65 -10.00 11.94
N MET A 50 -4.90 -9.29 10.85
CA MET A 50 -4.29 -9.56 9.55
C MET A 50 -2.76 -9.43 9.60
N ASP A 51 -2.23 -8.36 10.20
CA ASP A 51 -0.78 -8.16 10.38
C ASP A 51 -0.15 -9.32 11.18
N LYS A 52 -0.80 -9.73 12.27
CA LYS A 52 -0.35 -10.87 13.08
C LYS A 52 -0.28 -12.16 12.27
N VAL A 53 -1.36 -12.52 11.55
CA VAL A 53 -1.42 -13.75 10.74
C VAL A 53 -0.39 -13.72 9.61
N LEU A 54 -0.23 -12.59 8.92
CA LEU A 54 0.78 -12.45 7.87
C LEU A 54 2.22 -12.53 8.40
N GLN A 55 2.43 -12.17 9.66
CA GLN A 55 3.75 -12.21 10.25
C GLN A 55 4.12 -13.57 10.82
N GLU A 56 3.18 -14.23 11.48
CA GLU A 56 3.41 -15.48 12.21
C GLU A 56 3.18 -16.68 11.29
N GLU A 57 2.06 -16.71 10.56
CA GLU A 57 1.58 -17.91 9.86
C GLU A 57 1.94 -17.93 8.37
N PHE A 58 2.11 -16.78 7.74
CA PHE A 58 2.40 -16.72 6.31
C PHE A 58 3.88 -16.98 6.03
N GLN A 59 4.22 -18.25 5.79
CA GLN A 59 5.54 -18.71 5.36
C GLN A 59 5.45 -19.25 3.93
N HIS A 60 6.14 -18.59 2.99
CA HIS A 60 6.20 -19.03 1.59
C HIS A 60 7.61 -18.86 1.02
N VAL A 61 8.05 -19.81 0.20
CA VAL A 61 9.43 -19.86 -0.36
C VAL A 61 9.81 -18.62 -1.16
N THR A 62 8.83 -17.99 -1.83
CA THR A 62 9.02 -16.74 -2.60
C THR A 62 8.73 -15.47 -1.80
N LEU A 63 8.56 -15.53 -0.46
CA LEU A 63 8.31 -14.32 0.33
C LEU A 63 9.36 -13.23 0.12
N LYS A 64 10.63 -13.62 -0.08
CA LYS A 64 11.72 -12.68 -0.34
C LYS A 64 11.56 -11.96 -1.67
N SER A 65 10.95 -12.58 -2.69
CA SER A 65 10.71 -11.92 -3.98
C SER A 65 9.56 -10.91 -3.94
N LEU A 66 8.76 -10.93 -2.87
CA LEU A 66 7.76 -9.90 -2.61
C LEU A 66 8.38 -8.68 -1.93
N HIS A 67 9.60 -8.77 -1.40
CA HIS A 67 10.26 -7.60 -0.85
C HIS A 67 10.66 -6.65 -1.98
N ARG A 68 10.07 -5.45 -1.99
CA ARG A 68 10.37 -4.41 -2.96
C ARG A 68 11.01 -3.24 -2.23
N GLU A 69 12.34 -3.18 -2.25
CA GLU A 69 13.08 -2.12 -1.56
C GLU A 69 12.71 -0.73 -2.11
N ASP A 70 12.50 -0.61 -3.42
CA ASP A 70 12.16 0.65 -4.09
C ASP A 70 10.65 0.94 -4.15
N PHE A 71 9.81 0.17 -3.44
CA PHE A 71 8.37 0.41 -3.48
C PHE A 71 8.03 1.71 -2.78
N ILE A 72 7.40 2.65 -3.50
CA ILE A 72 7.13 4.01 -3.01
C ILE A 72 6.26 4.06 -1.74
N TRP A 73 5.49 3.00 -1.48
CA TRP A 73 4.62 2.89 -0.29
C TRP A 73 5.32 2.25 0.91
N ASN A 74 6.59 1.84 0.78
CA ASN A 74 7.39 1.44 1.91
C ASN A 74 7.66 2.66 2.80
N LEU A 75 7.44 2.54 4.12
CA LEU A 75 7.66 3.63 5.07
C LEU A 75 9.07 4.23 4.93
N SER A 76 10.10 3.42 4.69
CA SER A 76 11.47 3.90 4.48
C SER A 76 11.59 4.89 3.32
N ASN A 77 10.70 4.78 2.32
CA ASN A 77 10.70 5.55 1.08
C ASN A 77 9.76 6.76 1.13
N THR A 78 9.06 7.00 2.24
CA THR A 78 8.11 8.13 2.39
C THR A 78 8.75 9.48 2.03
N HIS A 79 10.04 9.62 2.28
CA HIS A 79 10.79 10.84 1.97
C HIS A 79 10.87 11.13 0.46
N HIS A 80 10.78 10.12 -0.41
CA HIS A 80 10.76 10.27 -1.87
C HIS A 80 9.43 10.79 -2.43
N LEU A 81 8.36 10.83 -1.61
CA LEU A 81 7.06 11.33 -2.03
C LEU A 81 7.10 12.82 -2.42
N GLU A 82 8.13 13.55 -2.00
CA GLU A 82 8.35 14.94 -2.39
C GLU A 82 8.49 15.12 -3.92
N ASN A 83 9.04 14.11 -4.61
CA ASN A 83 9.19 14.12 -6.07
C ASN A 83 7.83 14.13 -6.80
N TYR A 84 6.76 13.75 -6.12
CA TYR A 84 5.40 13.70 -6.67
C TYR A 84 4.56 14.92 -6.31
N LEU A 85 5.07 15.85 -5.50
CA LEU A 85 4.31 17.05 -5.11
C LEU A 85 3.95 17.92 -6.31
N ALA A 86 4.83 17.98 -7.32
CA ALA A 86 4.57 18.70 -8.56
C ALA A 86 3.31 18.19 -9.31
N ALA A 87 3.00 16.90 -9.18
CA ALA A 87 1.81 16.30 -9.80
C ALA A 87 0.50 16.68 -9.08
N LEU A 88 0.57 17.23 -7.87
CA LEU A 88 -0.60 17.64 -7.07
C LEU A 88 -1.12 19.05 -7.40
N GLY A 89 -0.49 19.73 -8.37
CA GLY A 89 -1.01 20.98 -8.94
C GLY A 89 -1.15 22.15 -7.96
N GLY A 90 -0.34 22.19 -6.88
CA GLY A 90 -0.31 23.32 -5.95
C GLY A 90 -1.57 23.51 -5.09
N SER A 91 -2.34 22.45 -4.85
CA SER A 91 -3.53 22.51 -3.98
C SER A 91 -3.19 22.89 -2.53
N ARG A 92 -4.17 23.39 -1.77
CA ARG A 92 -4.03 23.73 -0.33
C ARG A 92 -3.50 22.55 0.52
N SER A 93 -3.75 21.33 0.06
CA SER A 93 -3.26 20.09 0.68
C SER A 93 -1.76 19.87 0.50
N CYS A 94 -1.11 20.50 -0.49
CA CYS A 94 0.30 20.33 -0.79
C CYS A 94 1.19 20.79 0.37
N LEU A 95 0.88 21.94 0.97
CA LEU A 95 1.59 22.46 2.14
C LEU A 95 1.51 21.50 3.34
N THR A 96 0.35 20.87 3.54
CA THR A 96 0.18 19.89 4.63
C THR A 96 1.01 18.64 4.36
N ILE A 97 1.02 18.15 3.13
CA ILE A 97 1.80 16.98 2.73
C ILE A 97 3.30 17.26 2.88
N GLU A 98 3.77 18.43 2.44
CA GLU A 98 5.16 18.87 2.63
C GLU A 98 5.56 18.88 4.10
N GLN A 99 4.72 19.47 4.97
CA GLN A 99 4.98 19.49 6.41
C GLN A 99 5.07 18.08 7.00
N VAL A 100 4.18 17.17 6.60
CA VAL A 100 4.22 15.77 7.05
C VAL A 100 5.51 15.09 6.59
N ILE A 101 5.94 15.29 5.34
CA ILE A 101 7.21 14.72 4.83
C ILE A 101 8.40 15.28 5.60
N GLN A 102 8.43 16.58 5.89
CA GLN A 102 9.52 17.20 6.66
C GLN A 102 9.57 16.67 8.10
N GLN A 103 8.42 16.52 8.77
CA GLN A 103 8.36 15.92 10.10
C GLN A 103 8.80 14.46 10.08
N PHE A 104 8.40 13.69 9.06
CA PHE A 104 8.86 12.32 8.86
C PHE A 104 10.39 12.27 8.74
N LYS A 105 10.99 13.10 7.88
CA LYS A 105 12.45 13.20 7.69
C LYS A 105 13.20 13.54 8.99
N ALA A 106 12.66 14.46 9.78
CA ALA A 106 13.30 14.91 11.01
C ALA A 106 13.17 13.92 12.18
N GLN A 107 11.99 13.30 12.33
CA GLN A 107 11.65 12.57 13.57
C GLN A 107 11.62 11.05 13.38
N ILE A 108 11.14 10.58 12.24
CA ILE A 108 10.89 9.16 12.00
C ILE A 108 12.06 8.52 11.26
N PHE A 109 12.54 9.15 10.18
CA PHE A 109 13.61 8.62 9.33
C PHE A 109 14.88 8.22 10.11
N PRO A 110 15.42 9.04 11.04
CA PRO A 110 16.60 8.69 11.82
C PRO A 110 16.37 7.52 12.78
N ASN A 111 15.11 7.26 13.12
CA ASN A 111 14.70 6.24 14.08
C ASN A 111 14.10 5.00 13.40
N LEU A 112 14.11 4.91 12.06
CA LEU A 112 13.46 3.82 11.32
C LEU A 112 13.89 2.42 11.80
N SER A 113 15.17 2.25 12.14
CA SER A 113 15.72 0.99 12.66
C SER A 113 15.14 0.55 14.00
N LYS A 114 14.55 1.48 14.77
CA LYS A 114 13.90 1.20 16.06
C LYS A 114 12.46 0.69 15.89
N PHE A 115 11.87 0.86 14.71
CA PHE A 115 10.53 0.39 14.43
C PHE A 115 10.55 -1.05 13.90
N ARG A 116 9.53 -1.82 14.29
CA ARG A 116 9.33 -3.17 13.77
C ARG A 116 8.92 -3.08 12.30
N LYS A 117 9.60 -3.84 11.43
CA LYS A 117 9.17 -4.01 10.03
C LYS A 117 7.90 -4.87 9.99
N SER A 118 6.80 -4.32 9.46
CA SER A 118 5.61 -5.10 9.12
C SER A 118 5.82 -5.86 7.81
N LYS A 119 5.21 -7.04 7.71
CA LYS A 119 5.15 -7.85 6.48
C LYS A 119 4.20 -7.26 5.44
N PHE A 120 3.41 -6.23 5.78
CA PHE A 120 2.61 -5.44 4.83
C PHE A 120 3.46 -4.50 3.96
N ASN A 121 4.73 -4.24 4.29
CA ASN A 121 5.67 -3.51 3.42
C ASN A 121 6.21 -4.44 2.31
N ILE A 122 5.29 -4.96 1.51
CA ILE A 122 5.49 -5.58 0.19
C ILE A 122 5.21 -4.52 -0.87
#